data_AF-A0A5P9HU54-F1
#
_entry.id   AF-A0A5P9HU54-F1
#
_cell.length_a   1.000
_cell.length_b   1.000
_cell.length_c   1.000
_cell.angle_alpha   90.00
_cell.angle_beta   90.00
_cell.angle_gamma   90.00
#
_symmetry.space_group_name_H-M   'P 1'
#
loop_
_entity.id
_entity.type
_entity.pdbx_description
1 polymer ?
#
loop_
_entity_poly.entity_id
_entity_poly.type
_entity_poly.pdbx_seq_one_letter_code
_entity_poly.pdbx_strand_id
1 'polypeptide(L)'
;MTNAAGYARAVAARRAFRLPGYPTLAEEGFDGDYVSPIQMTSGSLTGPMLVSKDWLDAPSVRRHGAELSRQGYLSTNPFNRVIDKVLALLNLTRADIYITPVFHLLTPQRSSTIPPAHARASWEAIGQHERLGRRPIALGHDSARVLKHFNVPHIRAPHPSARTGTFDAKAQAIAEAIQAA
;
A
#
# COMPACT_ATOMS: atom_id res chain seq x y z
N MET A 1 -17.25 -8.39 -13.72
CA MET A 1 -17.37 -7.27 -12.75
C MET A 1 -16.41 -6.18 -13.21
N THR A 2 -16.83 -4.92 -13.25
CA THR A 2 -15.96 -3.81 -13.69
C THR A 2 -14.94 -3.46 -12.60
N ASN A 3 -13.82 -2.83 -12.98
CA ASN A 3 -12.83 -2.35 -12.01
C ASN A 3 -13.45 -1.39 -10.99
N ALA A 4 -14.35 -0.51 -11.44
CA ALA A 4 -15.07 0.42 -10.57
C ALA A 4 -15.94 -0.29 -9.52
N ALA A 5 -16.68 -1.34 -9.90
CA ALA A 5 -17.52 -2.08 -8.97
C ALA A 5 -16.68 -2.89 -7.96
N GLY A 6 -15.55 -3.46 -8.40
CA GLY A 6 -14.60 -4.13 -7.50
C GLY A 6 -13.98 -3.16 -6.50
N TYR A 7 -13.58 -1.98 -6.97
CA TYR A 7 -12.98 -0.94 -6.14
C TYR A 7 -13.97 -0.38 -5.11
N ALA A 8 -15.22 -0.11 -5.51
CA ALA A 8 -16.26 0.34 -4.58
C ALA A 8 -16.51 -0.68 -3.44
N ARG A 9 -16.45 -1.98 -3.75
CA ARG A 9 -16.51 -3.05 -2.73
C ARG A 9 -15.30 -3.04 -1.81
N ALA A 10 -14.10 -2.80 -2.33
CA ALA A 10 -12.89 -2.68 -1.51
C ALA A 10 -12.98 -1.50 -0.54
N VAL A 11 -13.48 -0.34 -0.99
CA VAL A 11 -13.73 0.84 -0.15
C VAL A 11 -14.75 0.54 0.95
N ALA A 12 -15.89 -0.10 0.60
CA ALA A 12 -16.90 -0.49 1.56
C ALA A 12 -16.36 -1.51 2.59
N ALA A 13 -15.60 -2.50 2.14
CA ALA A 13 -14.97 -3.49 3.01
C ALA A 13 -13.96 -2.84 3.96
N ARG A 14 -13.16 -1.88 3.48
CA ARG A 14 -12.23 -1.10 4.30
C ARG A 14 -12.98 -0.29 5.36
N ARG A 15 -14.11 0.33 5.01
CA ARG A 15 -14.98 1.05 5.97
C ARG A 15 -15.56 0.12 7.04
N ALA A 16 -15.88 -1.12 6.71
CA ALA A 16 -16.44 -2.10 7.65
C ALA A 16 -15.39 -2.83 8.50
N PHE A 17 -14.17 -3.01 7.99
CA PHE A 17 -13.14 -3.81 8.64
C PHE A 17 -12.65 -3.18 9.93
N ARG A 18 -12.62 -3.96 11.01
CA ARG A 18 -12.13 -3.57 12.34
C ARG A 18 -11.34 -4.73 12.94
N LEU A 19 -10.27 -4.42 13.65
CA LEU A 19 -9.58 -5.36 14.54
C LEU A 19 -9.27 -4.65 15.86
N PRO A 20 -9.51 -5.29 17.02
CA PRO A 20 -9.18 -4.70 18.31
C PRO A 20 -7.71 -4.26 18.39
N GLY A 21 -7.49 -3.06 18.94
CA GLY A 21 -6.14 -2.50 19.14
C GLY A 21 -5.56 -1.72 17.95
N TYR A 22 -6.28 -1.58 16.84
CA TYR A 22 -5.84 -0.83 15.67
C TYR A 22 -6.83 0.29 15.32
N PRO A 23 -6.41 1.57 15.35
CA PRO A 23 -7.21 2.65 14.81
C PRO A 23 -7.47 2.46 13.32
N THR A 24 -8.66 2.84 12.89
CA THR A 24 -9.03 2.88 11.48
C THR A 24 -8.63 4.20 10.84
N LEU A 25 -8.56 4.20 9.51
CA LEU A 25 -8.35 5.43 8.75
C LEU A 25 -9.46 6.45 9.03
N ALA A 26 -10.72 6.01 9.15
CA ALA A 26 -11.85 6.89 9.41
C ALA A 26 -11.77 7.55 10.80
N GLU A 27 -11.37 6.81 11.83
CA GLU A 27 -11.17 7.35 13.19
C GLU A 27 -10.05 8.42 13.24
N GLU A 28 -9.06 8.33 12.35
CA GLU A 28 -8.00 9.34 12.22
C GLU A 28 -8.30 10.42 11.16
N GLY A 29 -9.54 10.49 10.64
CA GLY A 29 -9.98 11.55 9.72
C GLY A 29 -9.74 11.30 8.23
N PHE A 30 -9.45 10.05 7.84
CA PHE A 30 -9.14 9.63 6.47
C PHE A 30 -10.21 8.68 5.90
N ASP A 31 -11.48 9.12 5.87
CA ASP A 31 -12.61 8.35 5.32
C ASP A 31 -12.99 8.70 3.88
N GLY A 32 -11.99 8.96 3.03
CA GLY A 32 -12.23 9.25 1.60
C GLY A 32 -12.67 8.02 0.79
N ASP A 33 -12.99 8.24 -0.48
CA ASP A 33 -13.34 7.17 -1.45
C ASP A 33 -12.09 6.47 -2.00
N TYR A 34 -11.23 6.06 -1.07
CA TYR A 34 -10.05 5.27 -1.30
C TYR A 34 -9.95 4.10 -0.31
N VAL A 35 -9.16 3.09 -0.63
CA VAL A 35 -8.82 2.01 0.29
C VAL A 35 -7.70 2.45 1.23
N SER A 36 -6.73 3.20 0.72
CA SER A 36 -5.65 3.81 1.50
C SER A 36 -5.38 5.24 1.00
N PRO A 37 -5.09 6.23 1.87
CA PRO A 37 -4.98 7.62 1.44
C PRO A 37 -3.89 7.88 0.40
N ILE A 38 -2.85 7.04 0.31
CA ILE A 38 -1.83 7.14 -0.75
C ILE A 38 -2.44 7.06 -2.17
N GLN A 39 -3.62 6.47 -2.31
CA GLN A 39 -4.36 6.35 -3.57
C GLN A 39 -4.95 7.67 -4.06
N MET A 40 -4.96 8.74 -3.23
CA MET A 40 -5.27 10.10 -3.69
C MET A 40 -4.37 10.53 -4.86
N THR A 41 -3.12 10.03 -4.89
CA THR A 41 -2.18 10.27 -5.99
C THR A 41 -1.77 9.00 -6.72
N SER A 42 -1.83 7.84 -6.06
CA SER A 42 -1.36 6.54 -6.57
C SER A 42 -2.50 5.51 -6.65
N GLY A 43 -3.61 5.88 -7.30
CA GLY A 43 -4.88 5.14 -7.32
C GLY A 43 -5.26 4.55 -8.69
N SER A 44 -4.32 4.37 -9.62
CA SER A 44 -4.62 3.88 -10.98
C SER A 44 -5.21 2.48 -10.99
N LEU A 45 -6.49 2.33 -11.39
CA LEU A 45 -7.15 1.00 -11.40
C LEU A 45 -6.62 0.06 -12.49
N THR A 46 -5.84 0.58 -13.44
CA THR A 46 -5.25 -0.16 -14.56
C THR A 46 -3.73 -0.19 -14.53
N GLY A 47 -3.10 0.66 -13.71
CA GLY A 47 -1.66 0.74 -13.57
C GLY A 47 -1.04 -0.42 -12.77
N PRO A 48 0.31 -0.50 -12.76
CA PRO A 48 1.04 -1.44 -11.92
C PRO A 48 0.64 -1.35 -10.45
N MET A 49 0.41 -2.50 -9.82
CA MET A 49 -0.06 -2.59 -8.42
C MET A 49 1.10 -2.92 -7.47
N LEU A 50 1.49 -1.95 -6.65
CA LEU A 50 2.53 -2.10 -5.63
C LEU A 50 1.87 -2.35 -4.28
N VAL A 51 2.27 -3.44 -3.62
CA VAL A 51 1.68 -3.89 -2.36
C VAL A 51 2.71 -3.82 -1.23
N SER A 52 2.50 -2.90 -0.27
CA SER A 52 3.34 -2.73 0.92
C SER A 52 2.81 -3.49 2.13
N LYS A 53 3.52 -3.41 3.27
CA LYS A 53 3.06 -3.94 4.57
C LYS A 53 1.85 -3.16 5.09
N ASP A 54 2.06 -1.87 5.35
CA ASP A 54 1.12 -0.89 5.88
C ASP A 54 1.33 0.46 5.19
N TRP A 55 0.40 1.40 5.39
CA TRP A 55 0.53 2.78 4.89
C TRP A 55 1.37 3.64 5.86
N LEU A 56 0.88 3.81 7.09
CA LEU A 56 1.50 4.59 8.17
C LEU A 56 1.06 4.07 9.55
N ASP A 57 1.77 4.50 10.60
CA ASP A 57 1.35 4.36 11.99
C ASP A 57 0.48 5.54 12.45
N ALA A 58 -0.40 5.31 13.44
CA ALA A 58 -1.31 6.34 13.95
C ALA A 58 -0.59 7.59 14.50
N PRO A 59 0.52 7.48 15.26
CA PRO A 59 1.30 8.66 15.66
C PRO A 59 1.79 9.52 14.48
N SER A 60 2.30 8.89 13.42
CA SER A 60 2.69 9.57 12.18
C SER A 60 1.51 10.28 11.52
N VAL A 61 0.35 9.61 11.44
CA VAL A 61 -0.87 10.18 10.87
C VAL A 61 -1.30 11.45 11.62
N ARG A 62 -1.38 11.38 12.96
CA ARG A 62 -1.76 12.52 13.80
C ARG A 62 -0.77 13.68 13.67
N ARG A 63 0.54 13.37 13.65
CA ARG A 63 1.60 14.38 13.54
C ARG A 63 1.57 15.13 12.21
N HIS A 64 1.24 14.43 11.11
CA HIS A 64 1.36 14.95 9.76
C HIS A 64 0.00 15.12 9.06
N GLY A 65 -1.10 15.18 9.82
CA GLY A 65 -2.47 15.15 9.30
C GLY A 65 -2.72 16.15 8.18
N ALA A 66 -2.30 17.41 8.36
CA ALA A 66 -2.49 18.46 7.35
C ALA A 66 -1.80 18.15 6.00
N GLU A 67 -0.59 17.59 6.03
CA GLU A 67 0.13 17.19 4.81
C GLU A 67 -0.55 15.98 4.15
N LEU A 68 -0.91 14.98 4.96
CA LEU A 68 -1.56 13.76 4.50
C LEU A 68 -2.94 14.01 3.91
N SER A 69 -3.75 14.89 4.50
CA SER A 69 -5.08 15.23 3.97
C SER A 69 -5.00 15.94 2.62
N ARG A 70 -3.87 16.56 2.29
CA ARG A 70 -3.67 17.22 0.99
C ARG A 70 -3.24 16.25 -0.11
N GLN A 71 -2.32 15.33 0.18
CA GLN A 71 -1.65 14.54 -0.88
C GLN A 71 -1.64 13.02 -0.64
N GLY A 72 -2.07 12.55 0.52
CA GLY A 72 -2.20 11.12 0.84
C GLY A 72 -0.92 10.40 1.27
N TYR A 73 0.24 11.06 1.24
CA TYR A 73 1.53 10.47 1.63
C TYR A 73 2.54 11.52 2.13
N LEU A 74 3.63 11.05 2.76
CA LEU A 74 4.75 11.91 3.21
C LEU A 74 5.90 11.81 2.19
N SER A 75 6.15 12.87 1.42
CA SER A 75 7.14 12.86 0.34
C SER A 75 8.58 12.67 0.84
N THR A 76 8.85 13.09 2.06
CA THR A 76 10.19 13.00 2.67
C THR A 76 10.51 11.63 3.25
N ASN A 77 9.51 10.75 3.43
CA ASN A 77 9.77 9.45 4.04
C ASN A 77 10.56 8.53 3.08
N PRO A 78 11.37 7.59 3.60
CA PRO A 78 12.18 6.70 2.76
C PRO A 78 11.35 5.90 1.74
N PHE A 79 10.11 5.55 2.09
CA PHE A 79 9.22 4.85 1.17
C PHE A 79 8.99 5.65 -0.11
N ASN A 80 8.48 6.87 0.04
CA ASN A 80 8.06 7.70 -1.08
C ASN A 80 9.26 8.22 -1.88
N ARG A 81 10.39 8.52 -1.25
CA ARG A 81 11.63 8.88 -1.97
C ARG A 81 12.11 7.80 -2.92
N VAL A 82 11.95 6.52 -2.56
CA VAL A 82 12.29 5.41 -3.45
C VAL A 82 11.22 5.26 -4.54
N ILE A 83 9.93 5.37 -4.22
CA ILE A 83 8.86 5.34 -5.23
C ILE A 83 9.04 6.44 -6.27
N ASP A 84 9.37 7.67 -5.87
CA ASP A 84 9.58 8.78 -6.80
C ASP A 84 10.77 8.49 -7.75
N LYS A 85 11.82 7.80 -7.26
CA LYS A 85 12.93 7.33 -8.11
C LYS A 85 12.50 6.23 -9.08
N VAL A 86 11.68 5.27 -8.64
CA VAL A 86 11.10 4.23 -9.52
C VAL A 86 10.33 4.86 -10.66
N LEU A 87 9.47 5.83 -10.33
CA LEU A 87 8.66 6.55 -11.29
C LEU A 87 9.52 7.30 -12.31
N ALA A 88 10.57 7.98 -11.86
CA ALA A 88 11.53 8.64 -12.74
C ALA A 88 12.24 7.67 -13.69
N LEU A 89 12.66 6.48 -13.21
CA LEU A 89 13.31 5.45 -14.03
C LEU A 89 12.39 4.91 -15.13
N LEU A 90 11.08 4.86 -14.87
CA LEU A 90 10.08 4.31 -15.79
C LEU A 90 9.36 5.38 -16.62
N ASN A 91 9.71 6.66 -16.45
CA ASN A 91 8.99 7.79 -17.04
C ASN A 91 7.47 7.74 -16.73
N LEU A 92 7.14 7.40 -15.48
CA LEU A 92 5.77 7.35 -14.96
C LEU A 92 5.53 8.46 -13.94
N THR A 93 4.27 8.75 -13.68
CA THR A 93 3.81 9.60 -12.59
C THR A 93 3.08 8.75 -11.54
N ARG A 94 2.78 9.35 -10.37
CA ARG A 94 1.99 8.65 -9.34
C ARG A 94 0.61 8.23 -9.87
N ALA A 95 0.00 9.04 -10.73
CA ALA A 95 -1.30 8.75 -11.32
C ALA A 95 -1.30 7.49 -12.22
N ASP A 96 -0.12 7.02 -12.63
CA ASP A 96 0.02 5.83 -13.47
C ASP A 96 0.13 4.53 -12.67
N ILE A 97 0.28 4.59 -11.35
CA ILE A 97 0.46 3.42 -10.49
C ILE A 97 -0.64 3.28 -9.44
N TYR A 98 -0.70 2.10 -8.84
CA TYR A 98 -1.58 1.79 -7.73
C TYR A 98 -0.77 1.35 -6.51
N ILE A 99 -0.97 1.97 -5.35
CA ILE A 99 -0.32 1.55 -4.11
C ILE A 99 -1.37 1.16 -3.08
N THR A 100 -1.17 0.00 -2.43
CA THR A 100 -2.02 -0.45 -1.32
C THR A 100 -1.22 -1.27 -0.30
N PRO A 101 -1.57 -1.26 0.99
CA PRO A 101 -0.96 -2.16 1.96
C PRO A 101 -1.65 -3.54 2.00
N VAL A 102 -0.98 -4.55 2.57
CA VAL A 102 -1.68 -5.78 3.00
C VAL A 102 -2.47 -5.60 4.30
N PHE A 103 -2.09 -4.60 5.12
CA PHE A 103 -2.78 -4.24 6.34
C PHE A 103 -3.33 -2.81 6.28
N HIS A 104 -4.66 -2.68 6.33
CA HIS A 104 -5.40 -1.45 6.02
C HIS A 104 -5.81 -0.63 7.26
N LEU A 105 -5.41 -1.06 8.45
CA LEU A 105 -5.57 -0.29 9.68
C LEU A 105 -4.22 0.34 10.07
N LEU A 106 -4.26 1.26 11.02
CA LEU A 106 -3.07 1.94 11.49
C LEU A 106 -2.48 1.18 12.66
N THR A 107 -1.16 1.02 12.67
CA THR A 107 -0.48 0.49 13.85
C THR A 107 -0.50 1.54 14.97
N PRO A 108 -0.78 1.17 16.23
CA PRO A 108 -0.92 2.14 17.32
C PRO A 108 0.41 2.79 17.72
N GLN A 109 1.55 2.17 17.36
CA GLN A 109 2.89 2.66 17.66
C GLN A 109 3.78 2.59 16.42
N ARG A 110 4.75 3.51 16.34
CA ARG A 110 5.71 3.59 15.24
C ARG A 110 6.52 2.31 15.13
N SER A 111 6.70 1.82 13.90
CA SER A 111 7.47 0.59 13.60
C SER A 111 6.96 -0.69 14.29
N SER A 112 5.67 -0.74 14.64
CA SER A 112 5.08 -1.95 15.23
C SER A 112 5.14 -3.14 14.28
N THR A 113 5.40 -4.31 14.86
CA THR A 113 5.19 -5.58 14.17
C THR A 113 3.70 -5.84 14.01
N ILE A 114 3.27 -6.17 12.80
CA ILE A 114 1.89 -6.62 12.54
C ILE A 114 1.91 -8.14 12.58
N PRO A 115 1.13 -8.79 13.47
CA PRO A 115 1.02 -10.24 13.47
C PRO A 115 0.57 -10.74 12.09
N PRO A 116 1.18 -11.81 11.54
CA PRO A 116 0.82 -12.32 10.22
C PRO A 116 -0.66 -12.66 10.07
N ALA A 117 -1.33 -13.09 11.15
CA ALA A 117 -2.77 -13.35 11.14
C ALA A 117 -3.60 -12.09 10.89
N HIS A 118 -3.18 -10.94 11.44
CA HIS A 118 -3.90 -9.67 11.27
C HIS A 118 -3.72 -9.12 9.86
N ALA A 119 -2.51 -9.20 9.30
CA ALA A 119 -2.26 -8.84 7.91
C ALA A 119 -3.07 -9.72 6.94
N ARG A 120 -3.18 -11.03 7.22
CA ARG A 120 -4.04 -11.93 6.43
C ARG A 120 -5.52 -11.58 6.53
N ALA A 121 -6.02 -11.36 7.75
CA ALA A 121 -7.42 -10.99 7.96
C ALA A 121 -7.78 -9.69 7.22
N SER A 122 -6.88 -8.69 7.24
CA SER A 122 -7.07 -7.44 6.50
C SER A 122 -7.06 -7.65 4.98
N TRP A 123 -6.12 -8.46 4.47
CA TRP A 123 -6.05 -8.76 3.04
C TRP A 123 -7.27 -9.55 2.55
N GLU A 124 -7.71 -10.55 3.31
CA GLU A 124 -8.91 -11.35 3.00
C GLU A 124 -10.15 -10.47 2.91
N ALA A 125 -10.34 -9.58 3.88
CA ALA A 125 -11.50 -8.70 3.92
C ALA A 125 -11.49 -7.63 2.82
N ILE A 126 -10.31 -7.11 2.44
CA ILE A 126 -10.20 -5.89 1.61
C ILE A 126 -9.42 -6.15 0.32
N GLY A 127 -8.17 -6.60 0.45
CA GLY A 127 -7.22 -6.71 -0.66
C GLY A 127 -7.64 -7.67 -1.77
N GLN A 128 -8.46 -8.69 -1.45
CA GLN A 128 -9.05 -9.59 -2.45
C GLN A 128 -9.94 -8.84 -3.46
N HIS A 129 -10.72 -7.85 -2.99
CA HIS A 129 -11.56 -7.01 -3.84
C HIS A 129 -10.73 -6.00 -4.65
N GLU A 130 -9.58 -5.61 -4.13
CA GLU A 130 -8.73 -4.54 -4.66
C GLU A 130 -7.77 -5.01 -5.76
N ARG A 131 -7.56 -6.32 -5.93
CA ARG A 131 -6.66 -6.87 -6.95
C ARG A 131 -7.07 -6.47 -8.37
N LEU A 132 -8.37 -6.45 -8.67
CA LEU A 132 -8.91 -6.10 -9.99
C LEU A 132 -8.23 -6.86 -11.15
N GLY A 133 -7.90 -8.14 -10.93
CA GLY A 133 -7.24 -9.00 -11.92
C GLY A 133 -5.73 -8.77 -12.12
N ARG A 134 -5.12 -7.79 -11.43
CA ARG A 134 -3.70 -7.45 -11.58
C ARG A 134 -2.78 -8.47 -10.90
N ARG A 135 -1.55 -8.58 -11.43
CA ARG A 135 -0.43 -9.29 -10.81
C ARG A 135 0.35 -8.30 -9.92
N PRO A 136 0.31 -8.41 -8.58
CA PRO A 136 0.93 -7.39 -7.73
C PRO A 136 2.46 -7.51 -7.65
N ILE A 137 3.11 -6.37 -7.39
CA ILE A 137 4.50 -6.26 -6.96
C ILE A 137 4.53 -6.20 -5.43
N ALA A 138 4.98 -7.27 -4.79
CA ALA A 138 5.08 -7.39 -3.36
C ALA A 138 6.34 -6.69 -2.83
N LEU A 139 6.17 -5.53 -2.20
CA LEU A 139 7.24 -4.74 -1.62
C LEU A 139 7.61 -5.28 -0.23
N GLY A 140 8.65 -6.11 -0.17
CA GLY A 140 9.17 -6.69 1.07
C GLY A 140 8.60 -8.07 1.43
N HIS A 141 9.08 -8.60 2.56
CA HIS A 141 8.73 -9.95 3.00
C HIS A 141 7.29 -10.09 3.49
N ASP A 142 6.77 -9.08 4.20
CA ASP A 142 5.45 -9.17 4.82
C ASP A 142 4.33 -9.24 3.78
N SER A 143 4.36 -8.33 2.79
CA SER A 143 3.39 -8.37 1.69
C SER A 143 3.51 -9.66 0.87
N ALA A 144 4.73 -10.08 0.52
CA ALA A 144 4.96 -11.33 -0.21
C ALA A 144 4.42 -12.56 0.55
N ARG A 145 4.59 -12.62 1.87
CA ARG A 145 4.06 -13.72 2.69
C ARG A 145 2.54 -13.76 2.70
N VAL A 146 1.87 -12.61 2.80
CA VAL A 146 0.40 -12.55 2.74
C VAL A 146 -0.10 -12.96 1.36
N LEU A 147 0.47 -12.41 0.29
CA LEU A 147 0.08 -12.76 -1.08
C LEU A 147 0.31 -14.26 -1.35
N LYS A 148 1.44 -14.82 -0.90
CA LYS A 148 1.71 -16.27 -0.98
C LYS A 148 0.67 -17.10 -0.24
N HIS A 149 0.23 -16.67 0.95
CA HIS A 149 -0.77 -17.41 1.72
C HIS A 149 -2.10 -17.57 0.97
N PHE A 150 -2.52 -16.54 0.23
CA PHE A 150 -3.74 -16.57 -0.58
C PHE A 150 -3.52 -17.06 -2.01
N ASN A 151 -2.37 -17.68 -2.31
CA ASN A 151 -2.00 -18.15 -3.65
C ASN A 151 -2.12 -17.07 -4.73
N VAL A 152 -1.86 -15.81 -4.37
CA VAL A 152 -1.83 -14.69 -5.31
C VAL A 152 -0.50 -14.71 -6.08
N PRO A 153 -0.50 -14.89 -7.42
CA PRO A 153 0.70 -14.71 -8.21
C PRO A 153 1.20 -13.27 -8.08
N HIS A 154 2.48 -13.10 -7.77
CA HIS A 154 3.09 -11.79 -7.54
C HIS A 154 4.57 -11.81 -7.92
N ILE A 155 5.16 -10.62 -8.07
CA ILE A 155 6.61 -10.44 -8.20
C ILE A 155 7.13 -9.84 -6.90
N ARG A 156 8.24 -10.36 -6.38
CA ARG A 156 8.84 -9.85 -5.15
C ARG A 156 9.84 -8.75 -5.47
N ALA A 157 9.79 -7.67 -4.71
CA ALA A 157 10.73 -6.56 -4.79
C ALA A 157 11.15 -6.11 -3.38
N PRO A 158 12.28 -5.42 -3.21
CA PRO A 158 12.70 -4.93 -1.90
C PRO A 158 11.69 -3.94 -1.32
N HIS A 159 11.57 -3.91 0.01
CA HIS A 159 10.75 -2.89 0.66
C HIS A 159 11.42 -1.50 0.48
N PRO A 160 10.72 -0.46 0.00
CA PRO A 160 11.28 0.88 -0.21
C PRO A 160 12.02 1.45 1.01
N SER A 161 11.46 1.23 2.21
CA SER A 161 12.05 1.70 3.48
C SER A 161 13.01 0.71 4.14
N ALA A 162 13.43 -0.37 3.46
CA ALA A 162 14.41 -1.30 4.03
C ALA A 162 15.74 -0.56 4.34
N ARG A 163 16.29 -0.83 5.53
CA ARG A 163 17.55 -0.22 6.01
C ARG A 163 18.78 -0.69 5.22
N THR A 164 18.67 -1.81 4.53
CA THR A 164 19.73 -2.38 3.69
C THR A 164 19.68 -1.81 2.28
N GLY A 165 20.86 -1.61 1.67
CA GLY A 165 21.01 -1.10 0.30
C GLY A 165 20.68 0.38 0.14
N THR A 166 21.06 0.95 -1.01
CA THR A 166 20.80 2.36 -1.35
C THR A 166 19.36 2.57 -1.83
N PHE A 167 18.92 3.83 -1.91
CA PHE A 167 17.63 4.15 -2.51
C PHE A 167 17.61 3.84 -4.01
N ASP A 168 18.72 4.09 -4.71
CA ASP A 168 18.81 3.83 -6.15
C ASP A 168 18.77 2.33 -6.46
N ALA A 169 19.49 1.50 -5.69
CA ALA A 169 19.45 0.04 -5.87
C ALA A 169 18.05 -0.54 -5.62
N LYS A 170 17.34 -0.02 -4.60
CA LYS A 170 15.94 -0.41 -4.36
C LYS A 170 15.02 0.04 -5.48
N ALA A 171 15.18 1.27 -5.97
CA ALA A 171 14.36 1.81 -7.05
C ALA A 171 14.55 1.00 -8.34
N GLN A 172 15.79 0.68 -8.70
CA GLN A 172 16.10 -0.14 -9.87
C GLN A 172 15.42 -1.52 -9.80
N ALA A 173 15.55 -2.23 -8.67
CA ALA A 173 14.93 -3.54 -8.48
C ALA A 173 13.39 -3.51 -8.51
N ILE A 174 12.78 -2.43 -8.01
CA ILE A 174 11.32 -2.25 -8.09
C ILE A 174 10.89 -1.91 -9.53
N ALA A 175 11.66 -1.11 -10.26
CA ALA A 175 11.37 -0.77 -11.65
C ALA A 175 11.40 -2.02 -12.55
N GLU A 176 12.41 -2.88 -12.39
CA GLU A 176 12.50 -4.18 -13.07
C GLU A 176 11.31 -5.09 -12.74
N ALA A 177 10.89 -5.11 -11.47
CA ALA A 177 9.72 -5.88 -11.05
C ALA A 177 8.41 -5.37 -11.68
N ILE A 178 8.27 -4.05 -11.88
CA ILE A 178 7.13 -3.47 -12.58
C ILE A 178 7.13 -3.86 -14.06
N GLN A 179 8.28 -3.81 -14.73
CA GLN A 179 8.40 -4.18 -16.15
C GLN A 179 8.12 -5.67 -16.41
N ALA A 180 8.35 -6.53 -15.42
CA ALA A 180 8.12 -7.97 -15.51
C ALA A 180 6.69 -8.43 -15.14
N ALA A 181 5.84 -7.52 -14.64
CA ALA A 181 4.50 -7.83 -14.10
C ALA A 181 3.43 -7.94 -15.19
#